data_AF-A0A7X5WT62-F1
#
_entry.id   AF-A0A7X5WT62-F1
#
_cell.length_a   1.000
_cell.length_b   1.000
_cell.length_c   1.000
_cell.angle_alpha   90.00
_cell.angle_beta   90.00
_cell.angle_gamma   90.00
#
_symmetry.space_group_name_H-M   'P 1'
#
loop_
_entity.id
_entity.type
_entity.pdbx_description
1 polymer ?
#
loop_
_entity_poly.entity_id
_entity_poly.type
_entity_poly.pdbx_seq_one_letter_code
_entity_poly.pdbx_strand_id
1 'polypeptide(L)' 'MTGRFDTVSFLSDFGHDDEFVGVVHSVIRSIAPQVSVIDVTHGIAPFDTRA' A
#
# COMPACT_ATOMS: atom_id res chain seq x y z
N MET A 1 -8.02 -25.39 5.56
CA MET A 1 -7.54 -24.19 6.29
C MET A 1 -7.37 -23.09 5.26
N THR A 2 -8.34 -22.19 5.14
CA THR A 2 -8.17 -20.96 4.37
C THR A 2 -7.12 -20.13 5.11
N GLY A 3 -5.94 -19.97 4.51
CA GLY A 3 -4.84 -19.22 5.11
C GLY A 3 -5.28 -17.79 5.39
N ARG A 4 -5.17 -17.34 6.63
CA ARG A 4 -5.35 -15.94 6.97
C ARG A 4 -4.11 -15.19 6.49
N PHE A 5 -4.27 -14.23 5.60
CA PHE A 5 -3.17 -13.36 5.18
C PHE A 5 -2.83 -12.40 6.32
N ASP A 6 -1.53 -12.23 6.57
CA ASP A 6 -0.96 -11.29 7.55
C ASP A 6 -0.20 -10.14 6.87
N THR A 7 -0.24 -10.08 5.55
CA THR A 7 0.53 -9.13 4.74
C THR A 7 -0.36 -8.47 3.68
N VAL A 8 -0.18 -7.17 3.48
CA VAL A 8 -0.77 -6.36 2.40
C VAL A 8 0.37 -5.83 1.53
N SER A 9 0.43 -6.25 0.27
CA SER A 9 1.31 -5.63 -0.72
C SER A 9 0.62 -4.39 -1.30
N PHE A 10 1.28 -3.24 -1.25
CA PHE A 10 0.70 -1.97 -1.68
C PHE A 10 1.48 -1.39 -2.87
N LEU A 11 0.76 -1.07 -3.94
CA LEU A 11 1.27 -0.42 -5.14
C LEU A 11 0.35 0.74 -5.49
N SER A 12 0.92 1.89 -5.84
CA SER A 12 0.16 3.01 -6.40
C SER A 12 1.02 3.86 -7.35
N ASP A 13 0.40 4.86 -7.97
CA ASP A 13 1.02 5.90 -8.80
C ASP A 13 1.10 7.25 -8.05
N PHE A 14 1.03 7.23 -6.72
CA PHE A 14 1.01 8.45 -5.89
C PHE A 14 2.35 9.17 -5.85
N GLY A 15 3.46 8.46 -6.10
CA GLY A 15 4.78 8.97 -5.78
C GLY A 15 5.03 9.01 -4.27
N HIS A 16 6.12 9.67 -3.89
CA HIS A 16 6.51 9.92 -2.48
C HIS A 16 6.74 11.41 -2.22
N ASP A 17 6.31 12.28 -3.13
CA ASP A 17 6.49 13.73 -3.01
C ASP A 17 5.53 14.34 -1.98
N ASP A 18 4.46 13.61 -1.64
CA ASP A 18 3.46 13.98 -0.64
C ASP A 18 3.16 12.83 0.34
N GLU A 19 2.19 13.03 1.23
CA GLU A 19 1.86 12.13 2.33
C GLU A 19 0.94 10.95 1.97
N PHE A 20 0.45 10.81 0.74
CA PHE A 20 -0.67 9.89 0.46
C PHE A 20 -0.36 8.44 0.83
N VAL A 21 0.85 7.95 0.54
CA VAL A 21 1.28 6.60 0.93
C VAL A 21 1.20 6.42 2.46
N GLY A 22 1.71 7.40 3.21
CA GLY A 22 1.66 7.41 4.67
C GLY A 22 0.24 7.43 5.23
N VAL A 23 -0.67 8.16 4.60
CA VAL A 23 -2.10 8.18 4.97
C VAL A 23 -2.72 6.80 4.79
N VAL A 24 -2.48 6.13 3.65
CA VAL A 24 -2.98 4.77 3.42
C VAL A 24 -2.43 3.78 4.46
N HIS A 25 -1.13 3.83 4.75
CA HIS A 25 -0.52 3.02 5.80
C HIS A 25 -1.21 3.24 7.16
N SER A 26 -1.49 4.49 7.53
CA SER A 26 -2.16 4.83 8.79
C SER A 26 -3.58 4.26 8.88
N VAL A 27 -4.34 4.33 7.78
CA VAL A 27 -5.70 3.79 7.70
C VAL A 27 -5.67 2.26 7.81
N ILE A 28 -4.80 1.58 7.05
CA ILE A 28 -4.64 0.12 7.14
C ILE A 28 -4.29 -0.28 8.58
N ARG A 29 -3.32 0.39 9.21
CA ARG A 29 -2.91 0.11 10.58
C ARG A 29 -4.04 0.32 11.60
N SER A 30 -4.91 1.31 11.38
CA SER A 30 -6.07 1.55 12.25
C SER A 30 -7.12 0.44 12.18
N ILE A 31 -7.29 -0.18 11.00
CA ILE A 31 -8.28 -1.23 10.75
C ILE A 31 -7.73 -2.61 11.14
N ALA A 32 -6.46 -2.86 10.82
CA ALA A 32 -5.82 -4.16 10.94
C ALA A 32 -4.37 -4.00 11.44
N PRO A 33 -4.17 -3.66 12.73
CA PRO A 33 -2.83 -3.41 13.28
C PRO A 33 -1.90 -4.64 13.24
N GLN A 34 -2.45 -5.84 13.06
CA GLN A 34 -1.68 -7.08 12.96
C GLN A 34 -1.05 -7.33 11.58
N VAL A 35 -1.47 -6.61 10.52
CA VAL A 35 -0.93 -6.86 9.17
C VAL A 35 0.34 -6.06 8.91
N SER A 36 1.28 -6.67 8.19
CA SER A 36 2.44 -5.96 7.64
C SER A 36 2.07 -5.34 6.29
N VAL A 37 2.39 -4.07 6.08
CA VAL A 37 2.25 -3.43 4.76
C VAL A 37 3.62 -3.41 4.09
N ILE A 38 3.68 -3.95 2.87
CA ILE A 38 4.89 -3.99 2.06
C ILE A 38 4.64 -3.17 0.81
N ASP A 39 5.36 -2.07 0.66
CA ASP A 39 5.29 -1.27 -0.55
C ASP A 39 6.05 -1.99 -1.67
N VAL A 40 5.34 -2.31 -2.76
CA VAL A 40 5.95 -2.86 -3.97
C VAL A 40 6.65 -1.73 -4.72
N THR A 41 5.90 -0.66 -5.01
CA THR A 41 6.39 0.61 -5.54
C THR A 41 5.27 1.65 -5.50
N HIS A 42 5.65 2.92 -5.33
CA HIS A 42 4.76 4.06 -5.58
C HIS A 42 5.25 4.94 -6.73
N GLY A 43 6.29 4.50 -7.45
CA GLY A 43 6.96 5.24 -8.52
C GLY A 43 6.39 5.00 -9.91
N ILE A 44 5.14 4.55 -10.02
CA ILE A 44 4.46 4.42 -11.32
C ILE A 44 4.06 5.81 -11.81
N ALA A 45 4.19 6.06 -13.11
CA ALA A 45 3.75 7.31 -13.69
C ALA A 45 2.24 7.52 -13.44
N PRO A 46 1.79 8.73 -13.06
CA PRO A 46 0.38 8.98 -12.81
C PRO A 46 -0.51 8.49 -13.94
N PHE A 47 -1.53 7.70 -13.59
CA PHE A 47 -2.52 7.10 -14.48
C PHE A 47 -2.00 6.01 -15.44
N ASP A 48 -0.74 5.57 -15.33
CA ASP A 48 -0.22 4.46 -16.13
C ASP A 48 -0.62 3.11 -15.55
N THR A 49 -1.71 2.56 -16.09
CA THR A 49 -2.24 1.25 -15.69
C THR A 49 -1.58 0.06 -16.39
N ARG A 50 -0.62 0.30 -17.30
CA ARG A 50 0.06 -0.76 -18.09
C ARG A 50 1.48 -1.08 -17.62
N ALA A 51 2.06 -0.21 -16.80
CA ALA A 51 3.44 -0.31 -16.31
C ALA A 51 3.74 -1.63 -15.58
#